data_AF-A0A448YTR6-F1
#
_entry.id   AF-A0A448YTR6-F1
#
_cell.length_a   1.000
_cell.length_b   1.000
_cell.length_c   1.000
_cell.angle_alpha   90.00
_cell.angle_beta   90.00
_cell.angle_gamma   90.00
#
_symmetry.space_group_name_H-M   'P 1'
#
loop_
_entity.id
_entity.type
_entity.pdbx_description
1 polymer ?
#
loop_
_entity_poly.entity_id
_entity_poly.type
_entity_poly.pdbx_seq_one_letter_code
_entity_poly.pdbx_strand_id
1 'polypeptide(L)'
;MLLRSLVRPARQVAPVSAVRLFSSTQASSSILDYFKFYRNKEVDVPKPRPTEEVIKEVESGKKIDVGSEVEIIGRRDPRQSDKSVILKNLKGFTIHSWVPKTTIYSSKQKASSPEKYTQTVSELLREIYSANFDDAKLEQFSSLELNDLSRRFQILKEVQEKFGVEIPDPRIAGLNTFGKIERYLTEKLDPTRIPEDELVPDKVYFDPASFEGTNISVGDFVFEKQKSKTLKKLLKKANKLERKAMEQHRDVTETSTV
;
A
#
# COMPACT_ATOMS: atom_id res chain seq x y z
N MET A 1 -14.58 42.72 44.26
CA MET A 1 -15.73 41.81 44.44
C MET A 1 -15.58 40.61 43.49
N LEU A 2 -15.30 39.44 44.09
CA LEU A 2 -15.55 38.06 43.63
C LEU A 2 -15.20 37.64 42.18
N LEU A 3 -13.95 37.17 42.01
CA LEU A 3 -13.60 36.11 41.06
C LEU A 3 -14.08 34.76 41.62
N ARG A 4 -14.99 34.06 40.93
CA ARG A 4 -15.34 32.66 41.23
C ARG A 4 -14.73 31.75 40.16
N SER A 5 -13.63 31.10 40.54
CA SER A 5 -13.02 29.98 39.83
C SER A 5 -13.91 28.73 39.96
N LEU A 6 -14.42 28.23 38.83
CA LEU A 6 -15.08 26.92 38.76
C LEU A 6 -14.01 25.82 38.67
N VAL A 7 -13.59 25.32 39.82
CA VAL A 7 -12.81 24.08 39.93
C VAL A 7 -13.79 22.91 39.82
N ARG A 8 -13.70 22.13 38.75
CA ARG A 8 -14.42 20.84 38.63
C ARG A 8 -13.74 19.81 39.55
N PRO A 9 -14.47 19.05 40.37
CA PRO A 9 -13.88 17.96 41.12
C PRO A 9 -13.53 16.79 40.18
N ALA A 10 -12.30 16.30 40.30
CA ALA A 10 -11.85 15.10 39.63
C ALA A 10 -12.65 13.88 40.13
N ARG A 11 -13.30 13.18 39.21
CA ARG A 11 -14.01 11.93 39.48
C ARG A 11 -12.94 10.84 39.66
N GLN A 12 -12.69 10.43 40.90
CA GLN A 12 -11.86 9.26 41.18
C GLN A 12 -12.58 8.01 40.67
N VAL A 13 -12.01 7.39 39.63
CA VAL A 13 -12.41 6.05 39.18
C VAL A 13 -11.53 5.07 39.95
N ALA A 14 -12.15 4.25 40.80
CA ALA A 14 -11.44 3.17 41.49
C ALA A 14 -10.91 2.15 40.47
N PRO A 15 -9.65 1.71 40.55
CA PRO A 15 -9.19 0.59 39.75
C PRO A 15 -9.79 -0.70 40.31
N VAL A 16 -10.72 -1.32 39.58
CA VAL A 16 -11.11 -2.71 39.83
C VAL A 16 -10.00 -3.60 39.31
N SER A 17 -9.01 -3.88 40.16
CA SER A 17 -8.00 -4.91 39.90
C SER A 17 -8.63 -6.29 40.08
N ALA A 18 -9.35 -6.77 39.06
CA ALA A 18 -9.70 -8.17 38.95
C ALA A 18 -8.44 -8.96 38.59
N VAL A 19 -7.62 -9.27 39.59
CA VAL A 19 -6.51 -10.21 39.44
C VAL A 19 -7.14 -11.58 39.23
N ARG A 20 -7.17 -12.05 37.98
CA ARG A 20 -7.43 -13.46 37.68
C ARG A 20 -6.23 -14.26 38.18
N LEU A 21 -6.32 -14.71 39.43
CA LEU A 21 -5.44 -15.76 39.94
C LEU A 21 -5.84 -17.06 39.25
N PHE A 22 -5.07 -17.46 38.25
CA PHE A 22 -5.08 -18.84 37.81
C PHE A 22 -4.52 -19.68 38.97
N SER A 23 -5.36 -20.52 39.58
CA SER A 23 -4.88 -21.51 40.53
C SER A 23 -4.03 -22.53 39.78
N SER A 24 -2.72 -22.33 39.76
CA SER A 24 -1.78 -23.38 39.37
C SER A 24 -1.60 -24.31 40.56
N THR A 25 -2.46 -25.31 40.69
CA THR A 25 -2.09 -26.50 41.46
C THR A 25 -0.88 -27.12 40.78
N GLN A 26 0.24 -27.28 41.49
CA GLN A 26 1.37 -28.06 41.00
C GLN A 26 0.85 -29.46 40.68
N ALA A 27 0.88 -29.82 39.39
CA ALA A 27 0.62 -31.19 38.97
C ALA A 27 1.78 -32.05 39.49
N SER A 28 1.60 -32.70 40.63
CA SER A 28 2.50 -33.77 41.03
C SER A 28 2.37 -34.85 39.97
N SER A 29 3.41 -35.06 39.17
CA SER A 29 3.49 -36.17 38.23
C SER A 29 3.57 -37.47 39.04
N SER A 30 2.41 -37.99 39.45
CA SER A 30 2.37 -39.26 40.15
C SER A 30 2.67 -40.36 39.14
N ILE A 31 3.65 -41.21 39.46
CA ILE A 31 3.99 -42.39 38.65
C ILE A 31 2.75 -43.31 38.48
N LEU A 32 1.78 -43.20 39.38
CA LEU A 32 0.51 -43.91 39.34
C LEU A 32 -0.51 -43.35 38.32
N ASP A 33 -0.39 -42.10 37.86
CA ASP A 33 -1.25 -41.58 36.79
C ASP A 33 -0.86 -42.14 35.41
N TYR A 34 0.39 -42.59 35.23
CA TYR A 34 0.80 -43.36 34.05
C TYR A 34 0.03 -44.69 33.93
N PHE A 35 -0.34 -45.31 35.06
CA PHE A 35 -1.10 -46.56 35.07
C PHE A 35 -2.61 -46.36 34.82
N LYS A 36 -3.16 -45.16 35.09
CA LYS A 36 -4.56 -44.84 34.76
C LYS A 36 -4.79 -44.72 33.26
N PHE A 37 -3.76 -44.34 32.49
CA PHE A 37 -3.83 -44.32 31.02
C PHE A 37 -4.05 -45.71 30.39
N TYR A 38 -3.63 -46.79 31.07
CA TYR A 38 -3.82 -48.16 30.59
C TYR A 38 -5.13 -48.81 31.06
N ARG A 39 -5.83 -48.22 32.03
CA ARG A 39 -7.02 -48.85 32.62
C ARG A 39 -8.32 -48.50 31.92
N ASN A 40 -8.40 -47.33 31.28
CA ASN A 40 -9.67 -46.81 30.73
C ASN A 40 -9.63 -46.55 29.22
N LYS A 41 -8.78 -47.29 28.50
CA LYS A 41 -8.75 -47.27 27.04
C LYS A 41 -8.72 -48.71 26.54
N GLU A 42 -9.91 -49.28 26.34
CA GLU A 42 -10.15 -50.13 25.16
C GLU A 42 -10.01 -49.23 23.92
N VAL A 43 -8.82 -48.67 23.72
CA VAL A 43 -8.41 -48.27 22.38
C VAL A 43 -8.13 -49.58 21.70
N ASP A 44 -8.67 -49.77 20.50
CA ASP A 44 -8.27 -50.84 19.58
C ASP A 44 -6.76 -50.71 19.32
N VAL A 45 -5.94 -51.18 20.26
CA VAL A 45 -4.51 -51.36 20.04
C VAL A 45 -4.45 -52.46 18.97
N PRO A 46 -3.89 -52.18 17.78
CA PRO A 46 -3.80 -53.19 16.75
C PRO A 46 -3.07 -54.40 17.35
N LYS A 47 -3.73 -55.56 17.33
CA LYS A 47 -3.13 -56.84 17.74
C LYS A 47 -1.75 -56.94 17.07
N PRO A 48 -0.70 -57.41 17.77
CA PRO A 48 0.63 -57.52 17.18
C PRO A 48 0.52 -58.35 15.90
N ARG A 49 0.72 -57.69 14.75
CA ARG A 49 0.72 -58.36 13.46
C ARG A 49 1.99 -59.21 13.39
N PRO A 50 1.96 -60.40 12.78
CA PRO A 50 3.17 -61.18 12.54
C PRO A 50 4.17 -60.34 11.75
N THR A 51 5.46 -60.43 12.12
CA THR A 51 6.56 -59.62 11.58
C THR A 51 6.64 -59.68 10.05
N GLU A 52 6.25 -60.80 9.46
CA GLU A 52 6.24 -61.01 8.01
C GLU A 52 5.23 -60.12 7.27
N GLU A 53 4.09 -59.81 7.87
CA GLU A 53 3.08 -58.92 7.27
C GLU A 53 3.51 -57.46 7.34
N VAL A 54 4.15 -57.08 8.45
CA VAL A 54 4.68 -55.72 8.64
C VAL A 54 5.84 -55.46 7.67
N ILE A 55 6.73 -56.44 7.48
CA ILE A 55 7.83 -56.34 6.50
C ILE A 55 7.28 -56.18 5.09
N LYS A 56 6.25 -56.96 4.70
CA LYS A 56 5.58 -56.82 3.40
C LYS A 56 4.88 -55.47 3.21
N GLU A 57 4.25 -54.92 4.25
CA GLU A 57 3.63 -53.59 4.18
C GLU A 57 4.68 -52.48 4.00
N VAL A 58 5.81 -52.57 4.69
CA VAL A 58 6.93 -51.61 4.56
C VAL A 58 7.61 -51.73 3.19
N GLU A 59 7.84 -52.95 2.71
CA GLU A 59 8.38 -53.22 1.37
C GLU A 59 7.42 -52.79 0.25
N SER A 60 6.10 -52.82 0.50
CA SER A 60 5.08 -52.32 -0.43
C SER A 60 5.02 -50.79 -0.53
N GLY A 61 5.81 -50.06 0.26
CA GLY A 61 5.99 -48.61 0.13
C GLY A 61 4.73 -47.78 0.39
N LYS A 62 3.72 -48.34 1.09
CA LYS A 62 2.52 -47.57 1.47
C LYS A 62 2.91 -46.44 2.40
N LYS A 63 2.88 -45.22 1.87
CA LYS A 63 3.11 -43.98 2.63
C LYS A 63 2.09 -43.90 3.76
N ILE A 64 2.59 -43.67 4.96
CA ILE A 64 1.77 -43.36 6.13
C ILE A 64 1.18 -41.98 5.90
N ASP A 65 -0.14 -41.88 5.77
CA ASP A 65 -0.84 -40.60 5.70
C ASP A 65 -0.75 -39.93 7.07
N VAL A 66 0.23 -39.03 7.22
CA VAL A 66 0.33 -38.13 8.39
C VAL A 66 -0.76 -37.07 8.25
N GLY A 67 -1.99 -37.45 8.55
CA GLY A 67 -3.23 -36.71 8.31
C GLY A 67 -3.51 -35.54 9.26
N SER A 68 -2.51 -34.76 9.64
CA SER A 68 -2.76 -33.48 10.33
C SER A 68 -1.71 -32.46 9.99
N GLU A 69 -2.06 -31.49 9.14
CA GLU A 69 -1.32 -30.23 9.02
C GLU A 69 -1.28 -29.58 10.40
N VAL A 70 -0.08 -29.43 10.96
CA VAL A 70 0.10 -28.70 12.22
C VAL A 70 -0.10 -27.22 11.94
N GLU A 71 -1.14 -26.62 12.52
CA GLU A 71 -1.35 -25.17 12.46
C GLU A 71 -0.20 -24.46 13.18
N ILE A 72 0.65 -23.76 12.42
CA ILE A 72 1.73 -22.95 12.99
C ILE A 72 1.13 -21.66 13.56
N ILE A 73 0.95 -21.63 14.88
CA ILE A 73 0.50 -20.44 15.60
C ILE A 73 1.48 -19.29 15.32
N GLY A 74 0.96 -18.16 14.82
CA GLY A 74 1.75 -16.96 14.47
C GLY A 74 2.05 -16.78 12.98
N ARG A 75 1.69 -17.74 12.11
CA ARG A 75 1.68 -17.52 10.66
C ARG A 75 0.52 -16.59 10.30
N ARG A 76 0.79 -15.52 9.57
CA ARG A 76 -0.27 -14.62 9.07
C ARG A 76 -1.22 -15.40 8.15
N ASP A 77 -2.52 -15.15 8.29
CA ASP A 77 -3.53 -15.79 7.47
C ASP A 77 -3.24 -15.58 5.98
N PRO A 78 -3.01 -16.65 5.20
CA PRO A 78 -2.67 -16.53 3.78
C PRO A 78 -3.82 -15.90 2.98
N ARG A 79 -5.06 -16.00 3.47
CA ARG A 79 -6.23 -15.33 2.87
C ARG A 79 -6.14 -13.80 2.88
N GLN A 80 -5.37 -13.21 3.81
CA GLN A 80 -5.22 -11.76 3.95
C GLN A 80 -3.86 -11.26 3.44
N SER A 81 -2.82 -12.11 3.49
CA SER A 81 -1.46 -11.67 3.11
C SER A 81 -1.00 -12.16 1.74
N ASP A 82 -1.50 -13.30 1.26
CA ASP A 82 -1.03 -13.89 0.01
C ASP A 82 -1.85 -13.38 -1.18
N LYS A 83 -1.19 -12.62 -2.06
CA LYS A 83 -1.79 -12.07 -3.27
C LYS A 83 -2.38 -13.15 -4.17
N SER A 84 -1.76 -14.32 -4.23
CA SER A 84 -2.21 -15.41 -5.10
C SER A 84 -3.55 -16.00 -4.61
N VAL A 85 -3.70 -16.15 -3.29
CA VAL A 85 -4.94 -16.64 -2.65
C VAL A 85 -6.04 -15.59 -2.77
N ILE A 86 -5.72 -14.31 -2.55
CA ILE A 86 -6.66 -13.20 -2.73
C ILE A 86 -7.16 -13.15 -4.19
N LEU A 87 -6.27 -13.24 -5.17
CA LEU A 87 -6.64 -13.23 -6.59
C LEU A 87 -7.51 -14.43 -6.98
N LYS A 88 -7.23 -15.62 -6.44
CA LYS A 88 -8.09 -16.80 -6.61
C LYS A 88 -9.48 -16.58 -6.00
N ASN A 89 -9.55 -16.00 -4.80
CA ASN A 89 -10.83 -15.69 -4.13
C ASN A 89 -11.65 -14.63 -4.86
N LEU A 90 -11.00 -13.71 -5.57
CA LEU A 90 -11.66 -12.67 -6.36
C LEU A 90 -12.33 -13.21 -7.64
N LYS A 91 -12.17 -14.49 -8.00
CA LYS A 91 -12.86 -15.15 -9.14
C LYS A 91 -12.89 -14.33 -10.44
N GLY A 92 -11.81 -13.62 -10.76
CA GLY A 92 -11.75 -12.78 -11.97
C GLY A 92 -12.57 -11.49 -11.88
N PHE A 93 -12.91 -11.01 -10.68
CA PHE A 93 -13.54 -9.71 -10.47
C PHE A 93 -12.68 -8.59 -11.09
N THR A 94 -13.24 -7.93 -12.10
CA THR A 94 -12.64 -6.79 -12.78
C THR A 94 -13.37 -5.51 -12.38
N ILE A 95 -12.61 -4.55 -11.86
CA ILE A 95 -13.14 -3.22 -11.57
C ILE A 95 -13.15 -2.44 -12.87
N HIS A 96 -14.34 -2.13 -13.38
CA HIS A 96 -14.52 -1.24 -14.51
C HIS A 96 -14.57 0.20 -13.98
N SER A 97 -13.48 0.93 -14.17
CA SER A 97 -13.44 2.38 -13.96
C SER A 97 -13.47 3.03 -15.33
N TRP A 98 -14.43 3.94 -15.53
CA TRP A 98 -14.50 4.72 -16.77
C TRP A 98 -13.37 5.75 -16.84
N VAL A 99 -12.92 6.27 -15.69
CA VAL A 99 -11.69 7.08 -15.61
C VAL A 99 -10.48 6.15 -15.54
N PRO A 100 -9.55 6.22 -16.50
CA PRO A 100 -8.34 5.42 -16.49
C PRO A 100 -7.38 5.88 -15.38
N LYS A 101 -6.92 4.95 -14.53
CA LYS A 101 -5.97 5.24 -13.44
C LYS A 101 -4.59 5.71 -13.91
N THR A 102 -4.21 5.32 -15.13
CA THR A 102 -2.91 5.65 -15.72
C THR A 102 -3.10 6.09 -17.15
N THR A 103 -3.04 7.40 -17.38
CA THR A 103 -2.95 8.00 -18.71
C THR A 103 -1.54 8.49 -18.98
N ILE A 104 -1.21 8.67 -20.26
CA ILE A 104 0.03 9.30 -20.72
C ILE A 104 0.17 10.70 -20.07
N TYR A 105 -0.96 11.38 -19.87
CA TYR A 105 -1.03 12.75 -19.36
C TYR A 105 -1.06 12.87 -17.83
N SER A 106 -1.55 11.86 -17.09
CA SER A 106 -1.61 11.90 -15.61
C SER A 106 -0.27 11.66 -14.90
N SER A 107 0.69 10.97 -15.54
CA SER A 107 1.89 10.49 -14.85
C SER A 107 3.21 10.78 -15.57
N LYS A 108 3.24 10.80 -16.91
CA LYS A 108 4.51 10.91 -17.68
C LYS A 108 4.95 12.34 -17.95
N GLN A 109 4.06 13.33 -17.84
CA GLN A 109 4.42 14.75 -17.97
C GLN A 109 4.92 15.40 -16.67
N LYS A 110 4.99 14.64 -15.56
CA LYS A 110 5.62 15.12 -14.32
C LYS A 110 7.08 15.57 -14.46
N ALA A 111 7.70 15.31 -15.62
CA ALA A 111 9.09 15.62 -15.94
C ALA A 111 9.28 16.61 -17.11
N SER A 112 8.21 17.17 -17.69
CA SER A 112 8.32 18.20 -18.75
C SER A 112 8.11 19.61 -18.18
N SER A 113 8.86 20.58 -18.71
CA SER A 113 8.77 22.01 -18.36
C SER A 113 7.31 22.49 -18.29
N PRO A 114 6.92 23.31 -17.30
CA PRO A 114 5.53 23.76 -17.08
C PRO A 114 4.89 24.39 -18.33
N GLU A 115 5.68 25.05 -19.17
CA GLU A 115 5.21 25.68 -20.42
C GLU A 115 4.79 24.68 -21.49
N LYS A 116 5.51 23.56 -21.62
CA LYS A 116 5.14 22.50 -22.58
C LYS A 116 3.87 21.80 -22.12
N TYR A 117 3.68 21.73 -20.81
CA TYR A 117 2.53 21.11 -20.20
C TYR A 117 1.24 21.89 -20.47
N THR A 118 1.22 23.22 -20.25
CA THR A 118 0.05 24.06 -20.54
C THR A 118 -0.34 24.00 -22.01
N GLN A 119 0.65 23.99 -22.92
CA GLN A 119 0.42 23.80 -24.35
C GLN A 119 -0.30 22.47 -24.64
N THR A 120 0.19 21.35 -24.08
CA THR A 120 -0.46 20.05 -24.33
C THR A 120 -1.89 19.96 -23.79
N VAL A 121 -2.20 20.61 -22.65
CA VAL A 121 -3.58 20.68 -22.14
C VAL A 121 -4.45 21.46 -23.11
N SER A 122 -3.97 22.60 -23.60
CA SER A 122 -4.72 23.45 -24.54
C SER A 122 -4.99 22.73 -25.87
N GLU A 123 -4.00 21.97 -26.38
CA GLU A 123 -4.13 21.19 -27.62
C GLU A 123 -5.17 20.08 -27.49
N LEU A 124 -5.13 19.31 -26.39
CA LEU A 124 -6.09 18.23 -26.15
C LEU A 124 -7.51 18.76 -25.91
N LEU A 125 -7.66 19.89 -25.21
CA LEU A 125 -8.97 20.51 -25.03
C LEU A 125 -9.51 21.05 -26.35
N ARG A 126 -8.65 21.58 -27.23
CA ARG A 126 -9.05 21.95 -28.61
C ARG A 126 -9.48 20.75 -29.43
N GLU A 127 -8.82 19.60 -29.28
CA GLU A 127 -9.23 18.36 -29.93
C GLU A 127 -10.62 17.90 -29.45
N ILE A 128 -10.87 17.94 -28.13
CA ILE A 128 -12.20 17.66 -27.55
C ILE A 128 -13.23 18.68 -28.07
N TYR A 129 -12.85 19.94 -28.22
CA TYR A 129 -13.72 20.97 -28.76
C TYR A 129 -14.11 20.72 -30.21
N SER A 130 -13.13 20.46 -31.09
CA SER A 130 -13.39 20.16 -32.51
C SER A 130 -14.23 18.90 -32.72
N ALA A 131 -14.19 17.95 -31.77
CA ALA A 131 -15.03 16.76 -31.82
C ALA A 131 -16.50 17.06 -31.48
N ASN A 132 -16.76 18.11 -30.68
CA ASN A 132 -18.07 18.43 -30.14
C ASN A 132 -18.73 19.68 -30.78
N PHE A 133 -17.95 20.52 -31.46
CA PHE A 133 -18.38 21.78 -32.05
C PHE A 133 -17.79 21.99 -33.45
N ASP A 134 -18.55 22.66 -34.33
CA ASP A 134 -18.05 23.03 -35.66
C ASP A 134 -16.89 24.04 -35.57
N ASP A 135 -15.86 23.85 -36.40
CA ASP A 135 -14.59 24.61 -36.41
C ASP A 135 -14.75 26.14 -36.52
N ALA A 136 -15.90 26.61 -37.02
CA ALA A 136 -16.19 28.03 -37.23
C ALA A 136 -16.21 28.88 -35.94
N LYS A 137 -16.16 28.27 -34.75
CA LYS A 137 -16.22 28.97 -33.44
C LYS A 137 -14.90 28.95 -32.66
N LEU A 138 -13.79 28.52 -33.28
CA LEU A 138 -12.49 28.36 -32.61
C LEU A 138 -11.96 29.67 -31.97
N GLU A 139 -12.28 30.83 -32.53
CA GLU A 139 -11.84 32.14 -32.01
C GLU A 139 -12.41 32.45 -30.61
N GLN A 140 -13.51 31.81 -30.22
CA GLN A 140 -14.16 31.98 -28.92
C GLN A 140 -14.00 30.76 -28.00
N PHE A 141 -13.06 29.87 -28.30
CA PHE A 141 -12.85 28.62 -27.58
C PHE A 141 -12.86 28.79 -26.06
N SER A 142 -12.05 29.72 -25.52
CA SER A 142 -11.89 29.88 -24.07
C SER A 142 -13.11 30.52 -23.38
N SER A 143 -13.88 31.34 -24.10
CA SER A 143 -15.03 32.10 -23.56
C SER A 143 -16.38 31.44 -23.83
N LEU A 144 -16.43 30.38 -24.65
CA LEU A 144 -17.68 29.70 -24.97
C LEU A 144 -18.31 29.08 -23.72
N GLU A 145 -19.54 29.50 -23.42
CA GLU A 145 -20.32 28.98 -22.30
C GLU A 145 -21.00 27.66 -22.64
N LEU A 146 -20.80 26.67 -21.77
CA LEU A 146 -21.42 25.36 -21.80
C LEU A 146 -22.76 25.39 -21.04
N ASN A 147 -23.73 26.07 -21.63
CA ASN A 147 -25.06 26.27 -21.05
C ASN A 147 -25.95 25.02 -21.14
N ASP A 148 -25.74 24.17 -22.15
CA ASP A 148 -26.40 22.87 -22.24
C ASP A 148 -25.77 21.89 -21.26
N LEU A 149 -26.53 21.51 -20.22
CA LEU A 149 -26.07 20.62 -19.15
C LEU A 149 -25.66 19.24 -19.67
N SER A 150 -26.39 18.69 -20.63
CA SER A 150 -26.13 17.35 -21.16
C SER A 150 -24.81 17.34 -21.93
N ARG A 151 -24.59 18.34 -22.78
CA ARG A 151 -23.32 18.53 -23.50
C ARG A 151 -22.17 18.81 -22.55
N ARG A 152 -22.38 19.67 -21.55
CA ARG A 152 -21.36 19.96 -20.53
C ARG A 152 -20.92 18.70 -19.81
N PHE A 153 -21.87 17.84 -19.43
CA PHE A 153 -21.55 16.57 -18.78
C PHE A 153 -20.77 15.63 -19.71
N GLN A 154 -21.16 15.51 -20.97
CA GLN A 154 -20.44 14.70 -21.97
C GLN A 154 -18.99 15.19 -22.16
N ILE A 155 -18.80 16.50 -22.32
CA ILE A 155 -17.46 17.11 -22.47
C ILE A 155 -16.62 16.85 -21.22
N LEU A 156 -17.18 17.08 -20.02
CA LEU A 156 -16.43 16.84 -18.78
C LEU A 156 -16.10 15.37 -18.60
N LYS A 157 -16.99 14.46 -19.01
CA LYS A 157 -16.72 13.03 -19.02
C LYS A 157 -15.54 12.70 -19.95
N GLU A 158 -15.53 13.20 -21.18
CA GLU A 158 -14.42 13.01 -22.12
C GLU A 158 -13.10 13.58 -21.58
N VAL A 159 -13.16 14.74 -20.92
CA VAL A 159 -12.01 15.34 -20.22
C VAL A 159 -11.49 14.39 -19.14
N GLN A 160 -12.36 13.85 -18.28
CA GLN A 160 -11.97 12.92 -17.23
C GLN A 160 -11.35 11.63 -17.81
N GLU A 161 -11.89 11.11 -18.92
CA GLU A 161 -11.36 9.94 -19.63
C GLU A 161 -9.98 10.21 -20.26
N LYS A 162 -9.82 11.31 -21.01
CA LYS A 162 -8.55 11.63 -21.68
C LYS A 162 -7.44 11.97 -20.69
N PHE A 163 -7.73 12.78 -19.69
CA PHE A 163 -6.72 13.21 -18.72
C PHE A 163 -6.50 12.21 -17.58
N GLY A 164 -7.47 11.32 -17.32
CA GLY A 164 -7.40 10.39 -16.19
C GLY A 164 -7.54 11.10 -14.84
N VAL A 165 -8.29 12.19 -14.81
CA VAL A 165 -8.49 13.04 -13.62
C VAL A 165 -9.94 12.96 -13.20
N GLU A 166 -10.17 12.74 -11.91
CA GLU A 166 -11.52 12.82 -11.33
C GLU A 166 -11.82 14.28 -10.96
N ILE A 167 -12.92 14.81 -11.50
CA ILE A 167 -13.43 16.14 -11.16
C ILE A 167 -14.51 15.93 -10.10
N PRO A 168 -14.38 16.52 -8.90
CA PRO A 168 -15.38 16.37 -7.86
C PRO A 168 -16.64 17.15 -8.21
N ASP A 169 -17.81 16.59 -7.88
CA ASP A 169 -19.13 17.15 -8.22
C ASP A 169 -19.31 18.64 -7.89
N PRO A 170 -18.83 19.18 -6.73
CA PRO A 170 -18.94 20.60 -6.43
C PRO A 170 -18.23 21.50 -7.45
N ARG A 171 -17.19 21.00 -8.12
CA ARG A 171 -16.45 21.74 -9.14
C ARG A 171 -17.13 21.67 -10.51
N ILE A 172 -17.83 20.59 -10.82
CA ILE A 172 -18.54 20.41 -12.11
C ILE A 172 -19.48 21.59 -12.40
N ALA A 173 -20.21 22.07 -11.39
CA ALA A 173 -21.11 23.21 -11.54
C ALA A 173 -20.40 24.53 -11.90
N GLY A 174 -19.14 24.71 -11.44
CA GLY A 174 -18.35 25.91 -11.71
C GLY A 174 -17.60 25.89 -13.04
N LEU A 175 -17.42 24.72 -13.64
CA LEU A 175 -16.73 24.50 -14.91
C LEU A 175 -17.67 24.71 -16.11
N ASN A 176 -18.11 25.95 -16.30
CA ASN A 176 -19.08 26.31 -17.34
C ASN A 176 -18.44 26.81 -18.66
N THR A 177 -17.11 26.89 -18.76
CA THR A 177 -16.38 27.38 -19.94
C THR A 177 -15.11 26.57 -20.13
N PHE A 178 -14.63 26.43 -21.37
CA PHE A 178 -13.37 25.73 -21.65
C PHE A 178 -12.17 26.41 -20.98
N GLY A 179 -12.15 27.75 -20.88
CA GLY A 179 -11.08 28.45 -20.15
C GLY A 179 -11.05 28.10 -18.65
N LYS A 180 -12.21 27.88 -18.01
CA LYS A 180 -12.26 27.40 -16.62
C LYS A 180 -11.82 25.94 -16.49
N ILE A 181 -12.19 25.09 -17.46
CA ILE A 181 -11.75 23.70 -17.51
C ILE A 181 -10.23 23.63 -17.67
N GLU A 182 -9.67 24.41 -18.60
CA GLU A 182 -8.23 24.51 -18.83
C GLU A 182 -7.49 24.95 -17.58
N ARG A 183 -7.94 26.03 -16.92
CA ARG A 183 -7.34 26.49 -15.66
C ARG A 183 -7.41 25.44 -14.55
N TYR A 184 -8.53 24.72 -14.44
CA TYR A 184 -8.67 23.66 -13.45
C TYR A 184 -7.70 22.50 -13.73
N LEU A 185 -7.59 22.08 -14.99
CA LEU A 185 -6.69 21.00 -15.38
C LEU A 185 -5.23 21.39 -15.16
N THR A 186 -4.84 22.60 -15.56
CA THR A 186 -3.44 23.05 -15.38
C THR A 186 -3.04 23.11 -13.92
N GLU A 187 -3.94 23.51 -13.03
CA GLU A 187 -3.70 23.50 -11.57
C GLU A 187 -3.73 22.08 -10.97
N LYS A 188 -4.59 21.18 -11.47
CA LYS A 188 -4.76 19.84 -10.89
C LYS A 188 -3.63 18.88 -11.27
N LEU A 189 -3.14 19.01 -12.49
CA LEU A 189 -2.13 18.15 -13.09
C LEU A 189 -0.73 18.79 -13.05
N ASP A 190 -0.57 19.95 -12.41
CA ASP A 190 0.72 20.59 -12.23
C ASP A 190 1.74 19.61 -11.62
N PRO A 191 2.89 19.37 -12.26
CA PRO A 191 3.92 18.46 -11.76
C PRO A 191 4.53 18.88 -10.42
N THR A 192 4.51 20.18 -10.12
CA THR A 192 5.04 20.75 -8.87
C THR A 192 4.03 20.65 -7.73
N ARG A 193 2.75 20.35 -8.03
CA ARG A 193 1.72 20.21 -7.02
C ARG A 193 2.03 19.04 -6.10
N ILE A 194 2.11 19.37 -4.81
CA ILE A 194 2.30 18.39 -3.75
C ILE A 194 0.97 17.67 -3.53
N PRO A 195 0.94 16.32 -3.50
CA PRO A 195 -0.29 15.59 -3.21
C PRO A 195 -0.77 15.93 -1.79
N GLU A 196 -2.04 16.29 -1.70
CA GLU A 196 -2.73 16.54 -0.42
C GLU A 196 -2.86 15.23 0.35
N ASP A 197 -2.50 15.25 1.64
CA ASP A 197 -2.65 14.11 2.54
C ASP A 197 -3.94 14.32 3.35
N GLU A 198 -4.95 13.50 3.09
CA GLU A 198 -6.25 13.59 3.76
C GLU A 198 -6.14 13.40 5.29
N LEU A 199 -5.11 12.70 5.76
CA LEU A 199 -4.89 12.46 7.19
C LEU A 199 -4.41 13.71 7.93
N VAL A 200 -3.70 14.60 7.23
CA VAL A 200 -3.13 15.83 7.80
C VAL A 200 -3.37 16.98 6.81
N PRO A 201 -4.60 17.53 6.79
CA PRO A 201 -4.96 18.59 5.84
C PRO A 201 -4.18 19.89 6.09
N ASP A 202 -3.83 20.16 7.35
CA ASP A 202 -3.11 21.38 7.77
C ASP A 202 -1.60 21.32 7.54
N LYS A 203 -1.13 20.35 6.74
CA LYS A 203 0.29 20.16 6.48
C LYS A 203 0.82 21.29 5.58
N VAL A 204 1.69 22.11 6.14
CA VAL A 204 2.41 23.15 5.41
C VAL A 204 3.69 22.58 4.81
N TYR A 205 3.90 22.87 3.52
CA TYR A 205 5.14 22.55 2.83
C TYR A 205 5.90 23.84 2.56
N PHE A 206 7.14 23.89 3.02
CA PHE A 206 8.04 25.01 2.81
C PHE A 206 8.95 24.71 1.63
N ASP A 207 8.95 25.58 0.63
CA ASP A 207 9.89 25.48 -0.49
C ASP A 207 11.22 26.11 -0.08
N PRO A 208 12.36 25.38 -0.08
CA PRO A 208 13.66 25.94 0.26
C PRO A 208 14.02 27.19 -0.56
N ALA A 209 13.60 27.25 -1.83
CA ALA A 209 13.84 28.38 -2.71
C ALA A 209 13.23 29.69 -2.18
N SER A 210 12.11 29.61 -1.45
CA SER A 210 11.45 30.79 -0.87
C SER A 210 12.22 31.43 0.29
N PHE A 211 13.22 30.73 0.84
CA PHE A 211 14.05 31.20 1.95
C PHE A 211 15.48 31.55 1.52
N GLU A 212 15.79 31.50 0.22
CA GLU A 212 17.11 31.91 -0.29
C GLU A 212 17.40 33.38 0.07
N GLY A 213 18.58 33.64 0.62
CA GLY A 213 18.98 34.98 1.10
C GLY A 213 18.53 35.32 2.52
N THR A 214 17.82 34.42 3.20
CA THR A 214 17.55 34.52 4.65
C THR A 214 18.46 33.61 5.46
N ASN A 215 18.54 33.83 6.78
CA ASN A 215 19.28 32.95 7.69
C ASN A 215 18.53 31.64 8.03
N ILE A 216 17.41 31.37 7.34
CA ILE A 216 16.55 30.21 7.60
C ILE A 216 16.88 29.16 6.54
N SER A 217 17.20 27.95 7.00
CA SER A 217 17.34 26.78 6.13
C SER A 217 16.23 25.77 6.44
N VAL A 218 15.59 25.29 5.39
CA VAL A 218 14.59 24.21 5.47
C VAL A 218 15.28 22.94 5.01
N GLY A 219 15.44 21.98 5.92
CA GLY A 219 16.03 20.69 5.60
C GLY A 219 14.99 19.70 5.06
N ASP A 220 15.44 18.80 4.18
CA ASP A 220 14.59 17.71 3.68
C ASP A 220 14.23 16.74 4.82
N PHE A 221 12.95 16.62 5.11
CA PHE A 221 12.46 15.66 6.09
C PHE A 221 12.46 14.25 5.51
N VAL A 222 13.42 13.42 5.95
CA VAL A 222 13.49 12.00 5.59
C VAL A 222 13.16 11.14 6.79
N PHE A 223 12.16 10.27 6.66
CA PHE A 223 11.76 9.35 7.73
C PHE A 223 12.89 8.42 8.16
N GLU A 224 13.03 8.15 9.46
CA GLU A 224 14.06 7.24 10.00
C GLU A 224 13.99 5.82 9.40
N LYS A 225 12.78 5.36 9.09
CA LYS A 225 12.56 4.07 8.42
C LYS A 225 13.14 4.06 7.00
N GLN A 226 13.18 5.19 6.30
CA GLN A 226 13.81 5.31 4.99
C GLN A 226 15.34 5.39 5.13
N LYS A 227 15.85 6.15 6.11
CA LYS A 227 17.29 6.21 6.43
C LYS A 227 17.86 4.83 6.80
N SER A 228 17.20 4.10 7.69
CA SER A 228 17.61 2.73 8.06
C SER A 228 17.55 1.74 6.90
N LYS A 229 16.53 1.82 6.02
CA LYS A 229 16.43 0.99 4.82
C LYS A 229 17.55 1.27 3.82
N THR A 230 17.86 2.54 3.57
CA THR A 230 18.94 2.94 2.64
C THR A 230 20.30 2.51 3.19
N LEU A 231 20.56 2.75 4.47
CA LEU A 231 21.75 2.27 5.17
C LEU A 231 21.89 0.74 5.04
N LYS A 232 20.84 -0.02 5.34
CA LYS A 232 20.88 -1.49 5.21
C LYS A 232 21.15 -1.95 3.77
N LYS A 233 20.65 -1.24 2.76
CA LYS A 233 20.96 -1.52 1.35
C LYS A 233 22.42 -1.23 1.04
N LEU A 234 22.99 -0.14 1.56
CA LEU A 234 24.40 0.23 1.38
C LEU A 234 25.33 -0.79 2.03
N LEU A 235 25.07 -1.18 3.28
CA LEU A 235 25.84 -2.23 3.95
C LEU A 235 25.80 -3.55 3.18
N LYS A 236 24.63 -3.96 2.67
CA LYS A 236 24.53 -5.16 1.82
C LYS A 236 25.36 -5.05 0.54
N LYS A 237 25.41 -3.87 -0.09
CA LYS A 237 26.24 -3.63 -1.28
C LYS A 237 27.73 -3.69 -0.92
N ALA A 238 28.14 -3.05 0.16
CA ALA A 238 29.51 -3.06 0.66
C ALA A 238 29.97 -4.48 0.96
N ASN A 239 29.23 -5.23 1.79
CA ASN A 239 29.57 -6.61 2.13
C ASN A 239 29.63 -7.52 0.89
N LYS A 240 28.78 -7.28 -0.13
CA LYS A 240 28.83 -8.02 -1.39
C LYS A 240 30.08 -7.70 -2.21
N LEU A 241 30.54 -6.45 -2.20
CA LEU A 241 31.78 -6.04 -2.86
C LEU A 241 33.00 -6.60 -2.13
N GLU A 242 33.04 -6.52 -0.81
CA GLU A 242 34.10 -7.09 0.02
C GLU A 242 34.22 -8.59 -0.21
N ARG A 243 33.10 -9.32 -0.18
CA ARG A 243 33.11 -10.76 -0.43
C ARG A 243 33.65 -11.10 -1.82
N LYS A 244 33.25 -10.35 -2.85
CA LYS A 244 33.77 -10.53 -4.21
C LYS A 244 35.28 -10.24 -4.30
N ALA A 245 35.75 -9.18 -3.64
CA ALA A 245 37.18 -8.85 -3.59
C ALA A 245 37.98 -9.95 -2.88
N MET A 246 37.45 -10.52 -1.80
CA MET A 246 38.07 -11.64 -1.08
C MET A 246 38.10 -12.93 -1.91
N GLU A 247 37.02 -13.23 -2.64
CA GLU A 247 36.98 -14.37 -3.59
C GLU A 247 38.03 -14.18 -4.70
N GLN A 248 38.09 -13.00 -5.32
CA GLN A 248 39.11 -12.68 -6.33
C GLN A 248 40.54 -12.77 -5.79
N HIS A 249 40.79 -12.29 -4.57
CA HIS A 249 42.10 -12.40 -3.95
C HIS A 249 42.50 -13.86 -3.69
N ARG A 250 41.56 -14.70 -3.24
CA ARG A 250 41.80 -16.14 -3.04
C ARG A 250 42.19 -16.83 -4.34
N ASP A 251 41.43 -16.58 -5.41
CA ASP A 251 41.70 -17.15 -6.73
C ASP A 251 43.10 -16.76 -7.24
N VAL A 252 43.51 -15.49 -7.05
CA VAL A 252 44.86 -15.02 -7.43
C VAL A 252 45.95 -15.73 -6.61
N THR A 253 45.78 -15.85 -5.29
CA THR A 253 46.78 -16.53 -4.45
C THR A 253 46.94 -18.00 -4.82
N GLU A 254 45.86 -18.71 -5.12
CA GLU A 254 45.90 -20.12 -5.52
C GLU A 254 46.58 -20.33 -6.88
N THR A 255 46.41 -19.41 -7.84
CA THR A 255 47.10 -19.46 -9.14
C THR A 255 48.59 -19.09 -9.07
N SER A 256 49.02 -18.35 -8.04
CA SER A 256 50.43 -17.95 -7.85
C SER A 256 51.29 -18.98 -7.09
N THR A 257 50.66 -19.97 -6.47
CA THR A 257 51.31 -21.06 -5.71
C THR A 257 51.49 -22.35 -6.51
N VAL A 258 51.26 -22.33 -7.82
CA VAL A 258 51.54 -23.41 -8.78
C VAL A 258 52.67 -22.96 -9.70
#